data_AF-A0A822CPM4-F1
#
_entry.id   AF-A0A822CPM4-F1
#
_cell.length_a   1.000
_cell.length_b   1.000
_cell.length_c   1.000
_cell.angle_alpha   90.00
_cell.angle_beta   90.00
_cell.angle_gamma   90.00
#
_symmetry.space_group_name_H-M   'P 1'
#
loop_
_entity.id
_entity.type
_entity.pdbx_description
1 polymer ?
#
loop_
_entity_poly.entity_id
_entity_poly.type
_entity_poly.pdbx_seq_one_letter_code
_entity_poly.pdbx_strand_id
1 'polypeptide(L)'
;IQNSATPLWNLSYEEQLEKKSKIVQEFLKGLEQKIKEISSKIVTIPFEGIKSSPIIDGYRNKCEFSCGKGNNNEDKIVGFRYGEYRYGIDRVGSPNVCKNVSDQMKLIVQHFQDYIRSRSSPWYSGETHLGCWRQLTVRTSRLNYLMIIISFCQDQLSSEEIEEEKKALLNYFTHDAGNICKVTNIIFNVEKNKAGNELIQSDILLGES
;
A
#
# COMPACT_ATOMS: atom_id res chain seq x y z
N ILE A 1 9.72 1.90 -8.74
CA ILE A 1 8.43 1.58 -8.08
C ILE A 1 7.70 0.42 -8.78
N GLN A 2 7.37 0.52 -10.07
CA GLN A 2 6.61 -0.54 -10.78
C GLN A 2 7.28 -1.92 -10.73
N ASN A 3 8.61 -2.00 -10.84
CA ASN A 3 9.34 -3.28 -10.67
C ASN A 3 9.09 -3.95 -9.31
N SER A 4 8.81 -3.18 -8.26
CA SER A 4 8.52 -3.70 -6.92
C SER A 4 7.03 -3.99 -6.74
N ALA A 5 6.15 -3.09 -7.19
CA ALA A 5 4.71 -3.20 -6.97
C ALA A 5 4.02 -4.15 -7.95
N THR A 6 4.52 -4.23 -9.19
CA THR A 6 3.97 -4.97 -10.33
C THR A 6 5.12 -5.53 -11.18
N PRO A 7 5.86 -6.56 -10.76
CA PRO A 7 7.14 -6.95 -11.38
C PRO A 7 7.09 -7.33 -12.87
N LEU A 8 5.91 -7.67 -13.41
CA LEU A 8 5.70 -8.01 -14.82
C LEU A 8 4.96 -6.91 -15.60
N TRP A 9 4.96 -5.66 -15.10
CA TRP A 9 4.19 -4.54 -15.67
C TRP A 9 4.51 -4.21 -17.14
N ASN A 10 5.72 -4.57 -17.57
CA ASN A 10 6.27 -4.32 -18.90
C ASN A 10 5.93 -5.42 -19.93
N LEU A 11 5.24 -6.48 -19.50
CA LEU A 11 4.76 -7.56 -20.38
C LEU A 11 3.26 -7.37 -20.66
N SER A 12 2.82 -7.84 -21.83
CA SER A 12 1.40 -8.00 -22.14
C SER A 12 0.75 -8.97 -21.13
N TYR A 13 -0.57 -8.92 -20.99
CA TYR A 13 -1.24 -9.81 -20.05
C TYR A 13 -1.11 -11.28 -20.46
N GLU A 14 -1.13 -11.57 -21.75
CA GLU A 14 -0.91 -12.89 -22.35
C GLU A 14 0.50 -13.38 -22.03
N GLU A 15 1.52 -12.56 -22.25
CA GLU A 15 2.91 -12.87 -21.89
C GLU A 15 3.08 -13.14 -20.39
N GLN A 16 2.35 -12.40 -19.54
CA GLN A 16 2.33 -12.67 -18.10
C GLN A 16 1.75 -14.04 -17.77
N LEU A 17 0.64 -14.43 -18.41
CA LEU A 17 0.01 -15.74 -18.22
C LEU A 17 0.91 -16.88 -18.71
N GLU A 18 1.56 -16.71 -19.86
CA GLU A 18 2.53 -17.67 -20.38
C GLU A 18 3.71 -17.84 -19.44
N LYS A 19 4.30 -16.74 -18.97
CA LYS A 19 5.43 -16.78 -18.03
C LYS A 19 5.06 -17.47 -16.73
N LYS A 20 3.89 -17.16 -16.15
CA LYS A 20 3.38 -17.84 -14.95
C LYS A 20 3.12 -19.32 -15.20
N SER A 21 2.56 -19.67 -16.36
CA SER A 21 2.31 -21.07 -16.74
C SER A 21 3.61 -21.87 -16.83
N LYS A 22 4.65 -21.31 -17.46
CA LYS A 22 5.98 -21.94 -17.54
C LYS A 22 6.58 -22.19 -16.16
N ILE A 23 6.53 -21.20 -15.26
CA ILE A 23 7.02 -21.33 -13.88
C ILE A 23 6.32 -22.48 -13.14
N VAL A 24 4.99 -22.57 -13.24
CA VAL A 24 4.23 -23.64 -12.58
C VAL A 24 4.56 -25.01 -13.18
N GLN A 25 4.63 -25.11 -14.52
CA GLN A 25 4.97 -26.37 -15.19
C GLN A 25 6.38 -26.87 -14.83
N GLU A 26 7.37 -25.98 -14.76
CA GLU A 26 8.74 -26.31 -14.34
C GLU A 26 8.76 -26.79 -12.88
N PHE A 27 8.03 -26.12 -12.00
CA PHE A 27 7.87 -26.54 -10.61
C PHE A 27 7.21 -27.93 -10.50
N LEU A 28 6.13 -28.18 -11.24
CA LEU A 28 5.43 -29.47 -11.25
C LEU A 28 6.33 -30.60 -11.76
N LYS A 29 7.08 -30.39 -12.86
CA LYS A 29 8.07 -31.36 -13.36
C LYS A 29 9.13 -31.68 -12.30
N GLY A 30 9.60 -30.65 -11.58
CA GLY A 30 10.54 -30.83 -10.48
C GLY A 30 9.96 -31.66 -9.32
N LEU A 31 8.67 -31.50 -9.01
CA LEU A 31 7.97 -32.32 -8.02
C LEU A 31 7.80 -33.77 -8.49
N GLU A 32 7.38 -33.98 -9.74
CA GLU A 32 7.24 -35.32 -10.33
C GLU A 32 8.55 -36.09 -10.27
N GLN A 33 9.67 -35.43 -10.59
CA GLN A 33 11.00 -36.03 -10.49
C GLN A 33 11.36 -36.41 -9.06
N LYS A 34 11.14 -35.50 -8.08
CA LYS A 34 11.40 -35.81 -6.66
C LYS A 34 10.54 -36.95 -6.13
N ILE A 35 9.27 -37.03 -6.54
CA ILE A 35 8.38 -38.14 -6.17
C ILE A 35 8.91 -39.45 -6.75
N LYS A 36 9.37 -39.44 -8.01
CA LYS A 36 9.98 -40.61 -8.65
C LYS A 36 11.24 -41.07 -7.92
N GLU A 37 12.09 -40.15 -7.48
CA GLU A 37 13.32 -40.46 -6.73
C GLU A 37 13.04 -41.10 -5.37
N ILE A 38 12.00 -40.64 -4.65
CA ILE A 38 11.67 -41.12 -3.31
C ILE A 38 10.85 -42.42 -3.33
N SER A 39 9.87 -42.49 -4.23
CA SER A 39 8.84 -43.55 -4.20
C SER A 39 9.00 -44.60 -5.30
N SER A 40 9.93 -44.40 -6.25
CA SER A 40 10.07 -45.19 -7.47
C SER A 40 8.81 -45.25 -8.35
N LYS A 41 7.78 -44.44 -8.06
CA LYS A 41 6.54 -44.33 -8.83
C LYS A 41 6.64 -43.17 -9.81
N ILE A 42 6.22 -43.41 -11.06
CA ILE A 42 6.04 -42.35 -12.04
C ILE A 42 4.69 -41.69 -11.77
N VAL A 43 4.71 -40.40 -11.48
CA VAL A 43 3.52 -39.58 -11.26
C VAL A 43 3.53 -38.46 -12.30
N THR A 44 2.36 -38.15 -12.84
CA THR A 44 2.13 -36.97 -13.68
C THR A 44 1.07 -36.12 -12.99
N ILE A 45 1.41 -34.87 -12.72
CA ILE A 45 0.54 -33.90 -12.07
C ILE A 45 -0.09 -33.04 -13.16
N PRO A 46 -1.42 -33.11 -13.38
CA PRO A 46 -2.07 -32.34 -14.43
C PRO A 46 -2.00 -30.84 -14.13
N PHE A 47 -1.69 -30.06 -15.17
CA PHE A 47 -1.73 -28.60 -15.12
C PHE A 47 -2.90 -28.08 -15.95
N GLU A 48 -3.90 -27.50 -15.29
CA GLU A 48 -5.14 -27.02 -15.91
C GLU A 48 -4.99 -25.62 -16.55
N GLY A 49 -3.81 -25.01 -16.49
CA GLY A 49 -3.58 -23.64 -16.95
C GLY A 49 -3.75 -22.60 -15.83
N ILE A 50 -3.43 -21.35 -16.16
CA ILE A 50 -3.67 -20.20 -15.27
C ILE A 50 -5.01 -19.59 -15.62
N LYS A 51 -5.93 -19.53 -14.65
CA LYS A 51 -7.19 -18.81 -14.79
C LYS A 51 -6.93 -17.30 -14.86
N SER A 52 -7.35 -16.66 -15.95
CA SER A 52 -7.23 -15.22 -16.12
C SER A 52 -8.09 -14.45 -15.11
N SER A 53 -7.60 -13.27 -14.74
CA SER A 53 -8.37 -12.29 -13.98
C SER A 53 -9.34 -11.58 -14.93
N PRO A 54 -10.59 -11.31 -14.51
CA PRO A 54 -11.52 -10.49 -15.28
C PRO A 54 -11.12 -9.01 -15.30
N ILE A 55 -10.25 -8.58 -14.37
CA ILE A 55 -9.77 -7.21 -14.23
C ILE A 55 -8.25 -7.23 -14.08
N ILE A 56 -7.54 -6.57 -14.98
CA ILE A 56 -6.06 -6.62 -15.07
C ILE A 56 -5.37 -5.34 -14.60
N ASP A 57 -6.10 -4.22 -14.57
CA ASP A 57 -5.67 -2.93 -14.03
C ASP A 57 -6.60 -2.49 -12.89
N GLY A 58 -6.07 -1.77 -11.90
CA GLY A 58 -6.82 -1.27 -10.75
C GLY A 58 -7.45 -2.34 -9.87
N TYR A 59 -7.03 -3.61 -10.00
CA TYR A 59 -7.68 -4.75 -9.35
C TYR A 59 -7.47 -4.82 -7.83
N ARG A 60 -6.50 -4.09 -7.29
CA ARG A 60 -6.16 -4.18 -5.87
C ARG A 60 -7.16 -3.40 -5.03
N ASN A 61 -7.80 -4.08 -4.08
CA ASN A 61 -8.81 -3.51 -3.19
C ASN A 61 -8.26 -3.01 -1.85
N LYS A 62 -6.97 -3.24 -1.57
CA LYS A 62 -6.24 -2.69 -0.43
C LYS A 62 -4.81 -2.33 -0.84
N CYS A 63 -4.43 -1.08 -0.65
CA CYS A 63 -3.06 -0.61 -0.79
C CYS A 63 -2.61 0.09 0.49
N GLU A 64 -1.33 -0.11 0.82
CA GLU A 64 -0.65 0.56 1.94
C GLU A 64 0.45 1.43 1.34
N PHE A 65 0.42 2.71 1.66
CA PHE A 65 1.29 3.74 1.11
C PHE A 65 2.05 4.41 2.24
N SER A 66 3.36 4.35 2.22
CA SER A 66 4.19 5.04 3.21
C SER A 66 4.27 6.52 2.91
N CYS A 67 4.46 7.32 3.97
CA CYS A 67 4.90 8.70 3.86
C CYS A 67 6.42 8.75 3.94
N GLY A 68 7.06 9.58 3.12
CA GLY A 68 8.51 9.70 3.13
C GLY A 68 9.06 10.71 2.15
N LYS A 69 10.36 10.59 1.86
CA LYS A 69 11.07 11.47 0.93
C LYS A 69 11.09 10.88 -0.47
N GLY A 70 10.80 11.71 -1.45
CA GLY A 70 10.87 11.41 -2.88
C GLY A 70 12.30 11.42 -3.43
N ASN A 71 12.38 11.26 -4.75
CA ASN A 71 13.58 11.62 -5.51
C ASN A 71 13.78 13.13 -5.47
N ASN A 72 15.00 13.59 -5.76
CA ASN A 72 15.34 15.02 -5.88
C ASN A 72 15.01 15.87 -4.65
N ASN A 73 14.99 15.25 -3.47
CA ASN A 73 14.66 15.90 -2.20
C ASN A 73 13.22 16.43 -2.07
N GLU A 74 12.28 15.93 -2.87
CA GLU A 74 10.87 16.19 -2.64
C GLU A 74 10.43 15.65 -1.28
N ASP A 75 9.89 16.51 -0.43
CA ASP A 75 9.45 16.14 0.90
C ASP A 75 7.98 15.71 0.92
N LYS A 76 7.64 14.89 1.92
CA LYS A 76 6.26 14.43 2.19
C LYS A 76 5.59 13.82 0.94
N ILE A 77 6.23 12.83 0.34
CA ILE A 77 5.64 11.98 -0.69
C ILE A 77 4.87 10.85 -0.05
N VAL A 78 3.71 10.51 -0.62
CA VAL A 78 2.89 9.37 -0.22
C VAL A 78 2.89 8.35 -1.35
N GLY A 79 3.26 7.11 -1.06
CA GLY A 79 3.30 6.08 -2.09
C GLY A 79 4.01 4.81 -1.67
N PHE A 80 4.58 4.09 -2.62
CA PHE A 80 5.30 2.85 -2.32
C PHE A 80 6.76 3.14 -2.01
N ARG A 81 7.27 2.48 -0.97
CA ARG A 81 8.71 2.41 -0.72
C ARG A 81 9.40 1.66 -1.86
N TYR A 82 10.55 2.15 -2.27
CA TYR A 82 11.44 1.50 -3.22
C TYR A 82 12.89 1.89 -2.94
N GLY A 83 13.80 1.05 -3.41
CA GLY A 83 15.22 1.16 -3.09
C GLY A 83 15.70 -0.05 -2.31
N GLU A 84 17.01 -0.20 -2.23
CA GLU A 84 17.64 -1.28 -1.50
C GLU A 84 17.96 -0.81 -0.09
N TYR A 85 17.23 -1.36 0.89
CA TYR A 85 17.44 -1.09 2.31
C TYR A 85 18.90 -1.29 2.75
N ARG A 86 19.60 -2.23 2.09
CA ARG A 86 21.04 -2.53 2.31
C ARG A 86 21.97 -1.34 2.06
N TYR A 87 21.54 -0.36 1.26
CA TYR A 87 22.30 0.85 0.96
C TYR A 87 21.71 2.11 1.63
N GLY A 88 20.79 1.95 2.59
CA GLY A 88 20.17 3.06 3.31
C GLY A 88 19.23 3.92 2.44
N ILE A 89 18.83 3.42 1.26
CA ILE A 89 17.95 4.15 0.36
C ILE A 89 16.49 3.79 0.70
N ASP A 90 15.87 4.57 1.60
CA ASP A 90 14.43 4.52 1.87
C ASP A 90 13.75 5.69 1.14
N ARG A 91 13.28 5.43 -0.10
CA ARG A 91 12.60 6.43 -0.92
C ARG A 91 11.15 6.01 -1.12
N VAL A 92 10.28 7.00 -1.11
CA VAL A 92 8.86 6.83 -1.40
C VAL A 92 8.56 7.43 -2.76
N GLY A 93 7.72 6.77 -3.53
CA GLY A 93 7.36 7.28 -4.85
C GLY A 93 5.91 7.05 -5.18
N SER A 94 5.38 7.99 -5.97
CA SER A 94 3.98 8.05 -6.33
C SER A 94 3.50 6.73 -6.98
N PRO A 95 2.30 6.25 -6.60
CA PRO A 95 1.70 5.06 -7.20
C PRO A 95 1.06 5.34 -8.57
N ASN A 96 1.16 6.54 -9.15
CA ASN A 96 0.46 6.91 -10.38
C ASN A 96 0.76 5.97 -11.56
N VAL A 97 1.99 5.46 -11.64
CA VAL A 97 2.44 4.53 -12.69
C VAL A 97 2.08 3.06 -12.40
N CYS A 98 1.54 2.74 -11.22
CA CYS A 98 1.25 1.38 -10.81
C CYS A 98 -0.11 0.91 -11.35
N LYS A 99 -0.06 -0.02 -12.31
CA LYS A 99 -1.23 -0.61 -12.96
C LYS A 99 -2.20 -1.30 -12.00
N ASN A 100 -1.70 -1.88 -10.91
CA ASN A 100 -2.54 -2.60 -9.93
C ASN A 100 -3.35 -1.68 -9.01
N VAL A 101 -3.03 -0.39 -8.95
CA VAL A 101 -3.69 0.60 -8.08
C VAL A 101 -4.80 1.28 -8.88
N SER A 102 -6.01 1.34 -8.32
CA SER A 102 -7.15 2.00 -8.98
C SER A 102 -6.98 3.51 -9.01
N ASP A 103 -7.64 4.18 -9.95
CA ASP A 103 -7.55 5.64 -10.07
C ASP A 103 -8.14 6.35 -8.86
N GLN A 104 -9.18 5.77 -8.24
CA GLN A 104 -9.72 6.28 -6.98
C GLN A 104 -8.68 6.25 -5.86
N MET A 105 -7.89 5.17 -5.74
CA MET A 105 -6.82 5.11 -4.75
C MET A 105 -5.71 6.12 -5.04
N LYS A 106 -5.32 6.30 -6.31
CA LYS A 106 -4.31 7.29 -6.70
C LYS A 106 -4.76 8.71 -6.36
N LEU A 107 -6.04 9.03 -6.61
CA LEU A 107 -6.65 10.31 -6.27
C LEU A 107 -6.59 10.58 -4.76
N ILE A 108 -6.93 9.58 -3.93
CA ILE A 108 -6.85 9.71 -2.47
C ILE A 108 -5.41 9.90 -1.99
N VAL A 109 -4.47 9.15 -2.56
CA VAL A 109 -3.05 9.30 -2.24
C VAL A 109 -2.58 10.72 -2.56
N GLN A 110 -2.99 11.29 -3.70
CA GLN A 110 -2.68 12.67 -4.06
C GLN A 110 -3.26 13.67 -3.05
N HIS A 111 -4.55 13.57 -2.74
CA HIS A 111 -5.19 14.46 -1.76
C HIS A 111 -4.61 14.33 -0.36
N PHE A 112 -4.29 13.12 0.08
CA PHE A 112 -3.62 12.92 1.36
C PHE A 112 -2.20 13.49 1.36
N GLN A 113 -1.47 13.38 0.23
CA GLN A 113 -0.16 14.01 0.07
C GLN A 113 -0.25 15.54 0.17
N ASP A 114 -1.22 16.14 -0.51
CA ASP A 114 -1.45 17.59 -0.48
C ASP A 114 -1.83 18.05 0.94
N TYR A 115 -2.67 17.26 1.62
CA TYR A 115 -3.01 17.47 3.02
C TYR A 115 -1.77 17.48 3.93
N ILE A 116 -0.95 16.42 3.94
CA ILE A 116 0.21 16.36 4.85
C ILE A 116 1.27 17.44 4.53
N ARG A 117 1.35 17.90 3.28
CA ARG A 117 2.21 19.00 2.85
C ARG A 117 1.76 20.35 3.40
N SER A 118 0.46 20.54 3.59
CA SER A 118 -0.11 21.74 4.24
C SER A 118 0.12 21.76 5.76
N ARG A 119 0.46 20.61 6.37
CA ARG A 119 0.73 20.49 7.80
C ARG A 119 2.18 20.81 8.14
N SER A 120 2.44 21.28 9.36
CA SER A 120 3.80 21.42 9.89
C SER A 120 4.42 20.07 10.28
N SER A 121 3.60 19.13 10.75
CA SER A 121 4.05 17.82 11.23
C SER A 121 4.88 17.05 10.19
N PRO A 122 6.04 16.48 10.57
CA PRO A 122 6.93 15.76 9.66
C PRO A 122 6.42 14.34 9.36
N TRP A 123 6.96 13.73 8.31
CA TRP A 123 6.78 12.30 8.06
C TRP A 123 7.70 11.48 8.97
N TYR A 124 7.29 10.25 9.26
CA TYR A 124 8.03 9.32 10.09
C TYR A 124 9.23 8.72 9.34
N SER A 125 10.44 9.00 9.81
CA SER A 125 11.67 8.41 9.30
C SER A 125 11.99 7.10 9.99
N GLY A 126 12.12 6.02 9.21
CA GLY A 126 12.54 4.72 9.72
C GLY A 126 13.99 4.69 10.20
N GLU A 127 14.83 5.64 9.77
CA GLU A 127 16.24 5.75 10.16
C GLU A 127 16.40 6.48 11.50
N THR A 128 15.70 7.60 11.68
CA THR A 128 15.82 8.41 12.91
C THR A 128 14.78 8.05 13.96
N HIS A 129 13.75 7.28 13.60
CA HIS A 129 12.58 6.98 14.44
C HIS A 129 11.82 8.25 14.90
N LEU A 130 11.91 9.32 14.12
CA LEU A 130 11.27 10.61 14.40
C LEU A 130 10.18 10.91 13.38
N GLY A 131 9.20 11.69 13.82
CA GLY A 131 8.13 12.23 13.01
C GLY A 131 6.81 11.46 13.09
N CYS A 132 5.79 11.97 12.39
CA CYS A 132 4.40 11.67 12.73
C CYS A 132 3.67 10.93 11.62
N TRP A 133 3.70 11.43 10.37
CA TRP A 133 2.98 10.80 9.27
C TRP A 133 3.69 9.53 8.81
N ARG A 134 3.09 8.37 9.02
CA ARG A 134 3.74 7.10 8.72
C ARG A 134 3.20 6.42 7.48
N GLN A 135 1.91 6.14 7.45
CA GLN A 135 1.29 5.34 6.40
C GLN A 135 -0.16 5.73 6.19
N LEU A 136 -0.58 5.70 4.93
CA LEU A 136 -1.96 5.72 4.49
C LEU A 136 -2.31 4.33 3.95
N THR A 137 -3.35 3.72 4.50
CA THR A 137 -3.96 2.51 3.92
C THR A 137 -5.27 2.91 3.26
N VAL A 138 -5.48 2.51 2.01
CA VAL A 138 -6.75 2.73 1.30
C VAL A 138 -7.37 1.38 0.97
N ARG A 139 -8.64 1.20 1.34
CA ARG A 139 -9.44 0.03 1.01
C ARG A 139 -10.69 0.43 0.24
N THR A 140 -10.99 -0.31 -0.82
CA THR A 140 -12.21 -0.16 -1.60
C THR A 140 -12.99 -1.46 -1.59
N SER A 141 -14.33 -1.36 -1.54
CA SER A 141 -15.21 -2.52 -1.68
C SER A 141 -15.90 -2.52 -3.05
N ARG A 142 -16.48 -3.67 -3.43
CA ARG A 142 -17.34 -3.77 -4.62
C ARG A 142 -18.65 -2.99 -4.48
N LEU A 143 -19.02 -2.61 -3.26
CA LEU A 143 -20.18 -1.76 -2.95
C LEU A 143 -19.81 -0.27 -2.91
N ASN A 144 -18.65 0.10 -3.47
CA ASN A 144 -18.11 1.46 -3.50
C ASN A 144 -17.84 2.08 -2.11
N TYR A 145 -17.87 1.30 -1.03
CA TYR A 145 -17.34 1.76 0.25
C TYR A 145 -15.84 2.01 0.13
N LEU A 146 -15.41 3.14 0.70
CA LEU A 146 -14.05 3.61 0.63
C LEU A 146 -13.56 3.98 2.03
N MET A 147 -12.59 3.21 2.48
CA MET A 147 -12.00 3.36 3.81
C MET A 147 -10.55 3.82 3.68
N ILE A 148 -10.20 4.86 4.43
CA ILE A 148 -8.81 5.23 4.66
C ILE A 148 -8.45 4.95 6.11
N ILE A 149 -7.25 4.42 6.33
CA ILE A 149 -6.68 4.19 7.65
C ILE A 149 -5.34 4.90 7.70
N ILE A 150 -5.20 5.82 8.64
CA ILE A 150 -4.00 6.64 8.82
C ILE A 150 -3.23 6.04 9.98
N SER A 151 -1.96 5.68 9.76
CA SER A 151 -1.01 5.40 10.82
C SER A 151 -0.23 6.67 11.14
N PHE A 152 -0.34 7.11 12.38
CA PHE A 152 0.25 8.34 12.88
C PHE A 152 1.06 8.05 14.14
N CYS A 153 2.32 8.43 14.13
CA CYS A 153 3.22 8.21 15.26
C CYS A 153 3.06 9.32 16.30
N GLN A 154 2.78 8.92 17.55
CA GLN A 154 2.83 9.81 18.72
C GLN A 154 4.30 9.98 19.12
N ASP A 155 4.96 10.95 18.48
CA ASP A 155 6.35 11.31 18.79
C ASP A 155 6.40 12.49 19.78
N GLN A 156 6.31 13.70 19.26
CA GLN A 156 6.48 14.96 19.98
C GLN A 156 5.16 15.73 20.19
N LEU A 157 4.05 15.18 19.70
CA LEU A 157 2.73 15.82 19.78
C LEU A 157 2.02 15.41 21.06
N SER A 158 1.45 16.38 21.74
CA SER A 158 0.50 16.19 22.83
C SER A 158 -0.79 15.54 22.33
N SER A 159 -1.56 14.98 23.26
CA SER A 159 -2.88 14.42 22.94
C SER A 159 -3.82 15.47 22.33
N GLU A 160 -3.72 16.73 22.77
CA GLU A 160 -4.53 17.84 22.25
C GLU A 160 -4.21 18.15 20.79
N GLU A 161 -2.92 18.24 20.44
CA GLU A 161 -2.49 18.46 19.05
C GLU A 161 -2.89 17.29 18.14
N ILE A 162 -2.87 16.06 18.64
CA ILE A 162 -3.35 14.88 17.90
C ILE A 162 -4.86 14.97 17.66
N GLU A 163 -5.65 15.40 18.64
CA GLU A 163 -7.10 15.60 18.48
C GLU A 163 -7.43 16.73 17.49
N GLU A 164 -6.65 17.81 17.48
CA GLU A 164 -6.77 18.87 16.47
C GLU A 164 -6.45 18.33 15.06
N GLU A 165 -5.40 17.52 14.92
CA GLU A 165 -5.04 16.90 13.65
C GLU A 165 -6.12 15.94 13.16
N LYS A 166 -6.73 15.13 14.05
CA LYS A 166 -7.87 14.25 13.72
C LYS A 166 -9.06 15.05 13.19
N LYS A 167 -9.46 16.12 13.88
CA LYS A 167 -10.56 17.00 13.46
C LYS A 167 -10.28 17.63 12.11
N ALA A 168 -9.06 18.12 11.91
CA ALA A 168 -8.69 18.81 10.70
C ALA A 168 -8.55 17.87 9.51
N LEU A 169 -8.13 16.61 9.72
CA LEU A 169 -8.12 15.54 8.70
C LEU A 169 -9.55 15.17 8.32
N LEU A 170 -10.42 14.96 9.32
CA LEU A 170 -11.83 14.69 9.10
C LEU A 170 -12.47 15.80 8.26
N ASN A 171 -12.24 17.06 8.62
CA ASN A 171 -12.77 18.21 7.88
C ASN A 171 -12.32 18.20 6.42
N TYR A 172 -11.03 17.97 6.16
CA TYR A 172 -10.49 17.94 4.80
C TYR A 172 -11.16 16.87 3.93
N PHE A 173 -11.32 15.64 4.44
CA PHE A 173 -11.91 14.54 3.67
C PHE A 173 -13.44 14.53 3.63
N THR A 174 -14.11 15.40 4.39
CA THR A 174 -15.58 15.54 4.38
C THR A 174 -16.06 16.79 3.66
N HIS A 175 -15.31 17.90 3.72
CA HIS A 175 -15.69 19.18 3.14
C HIS A 175 -14.83 19.55 1.94
N ASP A 176 -13.52 19.67 2.11
CA ASP A 176 -12.63 20.19 1.05
C ASP A 176 -12.51 19.20 -0.12
N ALA A 177 -11.93 18.03 0.15
CA ALA A 177 -11.77 16.94 -0.81
C ALA A 177 -12.98 15.98 -0.80
N GLY A 178 -13.99 16.21 0.03
CA GLY A 178 -15.10 15.27 0.26
C GLY A 178 -15.85 14.90 -1.01
N ASN A 179 -16.20 15.89 -1.84
CA ASN A 179 -16.90 15.66 -3.11
C ASN A 179 -16.07 14.90 -4.16
N ILE A 180 -14.74 14.96 -4.04
CA ILE A 180 -13.78 14.38 -4.98
C ILE A 180 -13.40 12.96 -4.54
N CYS A 181 -12.91 12.81 -3.30
CA CYS A 181 -12.40 11.55 -2.75
C CYS A 181 -13.51 10.59 -2.32
N LYS A 182 -14.69 11.09 -1.93
CA LYS A 182 -15.87 10.31 -1.51
C LYS A 182 -15.53 9.21 -0.49
N VAL A 183 -14.66 9.55 0.47
CA VAL A 183 -14.27 8.66 1.56
C VAL A 183 -15.50 8.41 2.43
N THR A 184 -15.82 7.14 2.69
CA THR A 184 -16.97 6.75 3.52
C THR A 184 -16.56 6.41 4.94
N ASN A 185 -15.32 5.96 5.14
CA ASN A 185 -14.80 5.57 6.45
C ASN A 185 -13.38 6.10 6.66
N ILE A 186 -13.12 6.66 7.84
CA ILE A 186 -11.81 7.16 8.23
C ILE A 186 -11.47 6.55 9.59
N ILE A 187 -10.35 5.83 9.65
CA ILE A 187 -9.77 5.33 10.90
C ILE A 187 -8.43 6.02 11.11
N PHE A 188 -8.19 6.51 12.31
CA PHE A 188 -6.95 7.15 12.72
C PHE A 188 -6.28 6.34 13.81
N ASN A 189 -5.15 5.73 13.48
CA ASN A 189 -4.34 4.91 14.37
C ASN A 189 -3.18 5.74 14.90
N VAL A 190 -3.10 5.86 16.23
CA VAL A 190 -1.97 6.43 16.93
C VAL A 190 -1.04 5.29 17.35
N GLU A 191 0.23 5.35 16.92
CA GLU A 191 1.24 4.30 17.13
C GLU A 191 2.46 4.83 17.89
N LYS A 192 3.18 3.96 18.61
CA LYS A 192 4.50 4.30 19.20
C LYS A 192 5.62 4.23 18.17
N ASN A 193 6.64 5.07 18.36
CA ASN A 193 7.85 5.13 17.51
C ASN A 193 8.83 3.95 17.60
N LYS A 194 8.59 2.96 18.48
CA LYS A 194 9.54 1.85 18.67
C LYS A 194 9.36 0.74 17.63
N ALA A 195 10.44 -0.01 17.41
CA ALA A 195 10.46 -1.22 16.59
C ALA A 195 9.40 -2.22 17.09
N GLY A 196 8.22 -2.24 16.45
CA GLY A 196 7.11 -3.07 16.86
C GLY A 196 5.71 -2.57 16.49
N ASN A 197 5.56 -1.31 16.06
CA ASN A 197 4.25 -0.72 15.65
C ASN A 197 3.17 -0.99 16.70
N GLU A 198 3.45 -0.66 17.95
CA GLU A 198 2.48 -0.83 19.02
C GLU A 198 1.37 0.23 18.85
N LEU A 199 0.17 -0.23 18.56
CA LEU A 199 -1.04 0.61 18.48
C LEU A 199 -1.39 1.12 19.89
N ILE A 200 -1.42 2.43 20.05
CA ILE A 200 -1.82 3.11 21.29
C ILE A 200 -3.33 3.30 21.30
N GLN A 201 -3.86 3.85 20.21
CA GLN A 201 -5.26 4.23 20.08
C GLN A 201 -5.69 4.08 18.61
N SER A 202 -6.94 3.71 18.40
CA SER A 202 -7.58 3.67 17.09
C SER A 202 -8.94 4.33 17.19
N ASP A 203 -9.14 5.41 16.43
CA ASP A 203 -10.37 6.19 16.43
C ASP A 203 -11.06 6.12 15.07
N ILE A 204 -12.36 5.86 15.09
CA ILE A 204 -13.20 5.98 13.90
C ILE A 204 -13.64 7.44 13.80
N LEU A 205 -13.08 8.18 12.84
CA LEU A 205 -13.41 9.59 12.62
C LEU A 205 -14.64 9.75 11.72
N LEU A 206 -14.88 8.78 10.82
CA LEU A 206 -16.00 8.76 9.89
C LEU A 206 -16.45 7.32 9.65
N GLY A 207 -17.76 7.10 9.58
CA GLY A 207 -18.39 5.81 9.33
C GLY A 207 -18.70 5.01 10.61
N GLU A 208 -19.27 3.82 10.44
CA GLU A 208 -19.64 2.91 11.53
C GLU A 208 -18.56 1.85 11.78
N SER A 209 -18.52 1.33 13.01
CA SER A 209 -17.60 0.29 13.51
C SER A 209 -17.95 -1.11 13.03
#